data_AF-A0A960S5L2-F1
#
_entry.id   AF-A0A960S5L2-F1
#
_cell.length_a   1.000
_cell.length_b   1.000
_cell.length_c   1.000
_cell.angle_alpha   90.00
_cell.angle_beta   90.00
_cell.angle_gamma   90.00
#
_symmetry.space_group_name_H-M   'P 1'
#
loop_
_entity.id
_entity.type
_entity.pdbx_description
1 polymer ?
#
loop_
_entity_poly.entity_id
_entity_poly.type
_entity_poly.pdbx_seq_one_letter_code
_entity_poly.pdbx_strand_id
1 'polypeptide(L)'
;MTVALTEQITEERPGVKSSYAGVIPIPPSRPIWDTLLNNSAKQRFFYKALLQALDAYENGHYSDFDAHTTTNCCHGIAVLVRDLITKVQHIDLQNIRLDTLKYIHNPIPIPSSLPNAVIDLTSLYVLHKVRHVDSKSRLRTNIHLLKKIETLGTQFCTTLTHELRRHISNTVADRYALYLEASNSNTQLCGAYISSWGEFVKTQHIRTDKRSIKYASCIYSTQVCLGYAIENKIPIALVCDLIHNNKPYDQYIQLFISKNQQLEPISMESLALLELSDYAQPALAFGGYAHCPTKRAYATKIHPWIYQLPSLIMAGDVNYPQFPLVNNDSLFDGSPIFPENEQLQRLLSLHGQISGVCTNNPSLFLSTHNYPVSLRQIFEAQNSKNKLPNSYWNIDRSPSIPWTQILFNKAPA
;
A
#
# COMPACT_ATOMS: atom_id res chain seq x y z
N MET A 1 43.75 18.98 -0.04
CA MET A 1 43.68 18.68 -1.49
C MET A 1 43.30 17.22 -1.64
N THR A 2 42.31 17.00 -2.48
CA THR A 2 41.35 15.89 -2.52
C THR A 2 41.96 14.60 -3.07
N VAL A 3 41.68 13.47 -2.42
CA VAL A 3 41.95 12.12 -2.95
C VAL A 3 40.67 11.62 -3.63
N ALA A 4 40.82 11.16 -4.86
CA ALA A 4 39.74 10.83 -5.80
C ALA A 4 39.01 9.53 -5.43
N LEU A 5 37.68 9.59 -5.49
CA LEU A 5 36.77 8.46 -5.60
C LEU A 5 36.74 7.99 -7.05
N THR A 6 36.99 6.70 -7.27
CA THR A 6 36.79 6.05 -8.58
C THR A 6 35.48 5.27 -8.52
N GLU A 7 34.42 5.83 -9.11
CA GLU A 7 33.18 5.11 -9.41
C GLU A 7 33.42 4.27 -10.67
N GLN A 8 33.33 2.94 -10.53
CA GLN A 8 33.23 2.04 -11.67
C GLN A 8 31.79 2.04 -12.19
N ILE A 9 31.62 2.69 -13.34
CA ILE A 9 30.44 2.60 -14.20
C ILE A 9 30.39 1.17 -14.76
N THR A 10 29.32 0.44 -14.47
CA THR A 10 29.03 -0.85 -15.10
C THR A 10 28.25 -0.59 -16.39
N GLU A 11 28.76 -1.16 -17.48
CA GLU A 11 28.24 -1.02 -18.85
C GLU A 11 26.80 -1.56 -18.97
N GLU A 12 25.89 -0.72 -19.46
CA GLU A 12 24.54 -1.12 -19.88
C GLU A 12 24.60 -1.95 -21.18
N ARG A 13 23.93 -3.09 -21.20
CA ARG A 13 23.71 -3.86 -22.43
C ARG A 13 22.81 -3.06 -23.40
N PRO A 14 23.17 -2.92 -24.69
CA PRO A 14 22.34 -2.22 -25.65
C PRO A 14 21.15 -3.09 -26.08
N GLY A 15 19.92 -2.66 -25.78
CA GLY A 15 18.72 -3.33 -26.30
C GLY A 15 17.42 -3.12 -25.53
N VAL A 16 17.45 -2.64 -24.28
CA VAL A 16 16.25 -2.26 -23.54
C VAL A 16 16.43 -0.81 -23.08
N LYS A 17 15.81 0.13 -23.80
CA LYS A 17 15.57 1.46 -23.23
C LYS A 17 14.56 1.27 -22.10
N SER A 18 15.04 0.99 -20.90
CA SER A 18 14.16 0.99 -19.74
C SER A 18 13.81 2.45 -19.42
N SER A 19 12.53 2.72 -19.27
CA SER A 19 12.02 4.04 -18.91
C SER A 19 12.16 4.30 -17.40
N TYR A 20 13.32 4.03 -16.79
CA TYR A 20 13.54 4.21 -15.34
C TYR A 20 14.04 5.61 -14.95
N ALA A 21 13.62 6.65 -15.69
CA ALA A 21 13.60 8.00 -15.14
C ALA A 21 12.41 8.10 -14.17
N GLY A 22 12.66 8.18 -12.85
CA GLY A 22 11.59 8.52 -11.88
C GLY A 22 11.53 7.71 -10.58
N VAL A 23 12.53 6.90 -10.24
CA VAL A 23 12.48 6.16 -8.97
C VAL A 23 12.83 7.08 -7.79
N ILE A 24 11.80 7.47 -7.04
CA ILE A 24 11.91 8.38 -5.90
C ILE A 24 12.84 7.78 -4.82
N PRO A 25 13.81 8.56 -4.29
CA PRO A 25 14.65 8.15 -3.16
C PRO A 25 13.82 7.78 -1.92
N ILE A 26 14.23 6.74 -1.20
CA ILE A 26 13.55 6.27 0.02
C ILE A 26 14.50 6.48 1.19
N PRO A 27 14.11 7.24 2.23
CA PRO A 27 14.86 7.30 3.48
C PRO A 27 15.05 5.88 4.05
N PRO A 28 16.30 5.42 4.23
CA PRO A 28 16.56 4.02 4.55
C PRO A 28 16.17 3.71 6.00
N SER A 29 15.66 2.50 6.23
CA SER A 29 15.37 1.98 7.58
C SER A 29 16.64 1.54 8.33
N ARG A 30 17.78 1.46 7.63
CA ARG A 30 19.08 1.03 8.16
C ARG A 30 19.47 1.69 9.50
N PRO A 31 19.36 3.02 9.70
CA PRO A 31 19.75 3.66 10.97
C PRO A 31 19.00 3.11 12.19
N ILE A 32 17.74 2.69 12.01
CA ILE A 32 16.93 2.08 13.07
C ILE A 32 17.52 0.72 13.44
N TRP A 33 17.84 -0.08 12.42
CA TRP A 33 18.47 -1.38 12.63
C TRP A 33 19.84 -1.24 13.29
N ASP A 34 20.72 -0.38 12.76
CA ASP A 34 22.07 -0.19 13.31
C ASP A 34 22.02 0.24 14.79
N THR A 35 21.04 1.06 15.17
CA THR A 35 20.84 1.50 16.56
C THR A 35 20.36 0.35 17.46
N LEU A 36 19.46 -0.51 16.97
CA LEU A 36 18.78 -1.52 17.79
C LEU A 36 19.52 -2.86 17.84
N LEU A 37 20.33 -3.20 16.84
CA LEU A 37 21.04 -4.48 16.66
C LEU A 37 22.36 -4.56 17.46
N ASN A 38 22.28 -4.24 18.75
CA ASN A 38 23.44 -4.11 19.64
C ASN A 38 23.97 -5.43 20.25
N ASN A 39 23.47 -6.59 19.81
CA ASN A 39 24.00 -7.90 20.21
C ASN A 39 23.72 -8.98 19.15
N SER A 40 24.41 -10.11 19.27
CA SER A 40 24.35 -11.20 18.29
C SER A 40 22.97 -11.84 18.14
N ALA A 41 22.14 -11.89 19.19
CA ALA A 41 20.79 -12.45 19.09
C ALA A 41 19.87 -11.56 18.24
N LYS A 42 19.96 -10.23 18.43
CA LYS A 42 19.20 -9.26 17.63
C LYS A 42 19.69 -9.23 16.18
N GLN A 43 21.00 -9.27 15.96
CA GLN A 43 21.58 -9.36 14.61
C GLN A 43 21.13 -10.63 13.89
N ARG A 44 21.14 -11.78 14.58
CA ARG A 44 20.61 -13.05 14.07
C ARG A 44 19.14 -12.96 13.70
N PHE A 45 18.33 -12.29 14.52
CA PHE A 45 16.93 -12.00 14.19
C PHE A 45 16.80 -11.24 12.87
N PHE A 46 17.59 -10.17 12.67
CA PHE A 46 17.56 -9.41 11.41
C PHE A 46 17.89 -10.30 10.22
N TYR A 47 18.96 -11.10 10.28
CA TYR A 47 19.34 -11.98 9.16
C TYR A 47 18.31 -13.10 8.90
N LYS A 48 17.68 -13.65 9.95
CA LYS A 48 16.56 -14.59 9.77
C LYS A 48 15.33 -13.94 9.14
N ALA A 49 14.99 -12.71 9.55
CA ALA A 49 13.90 -11.95 8.96
C ALA A 49 14.20 -11.58 7.50
N LEU A 50 15.45 -11.20 7.20
CA LEU A 50 15.93 -10.93 5.84
C LEU A 50 15.77 -12.17 4.95
N LEU A 51 16.22 -13.34 5.41
CA LEU A 51 16.09 -14.58 4.63
C LEU A 51 14.61 -14.89 4.31
N GLN A 52 13.72 -14.77 5.29
CA GLN A 52 12.29 -14.98 5.08
C GLN A 52 11.64 -13.91 4.17
N ALA A 53 12.13 -12.68 4.21
CA ALA A 53 11.70 -11.62 3.30
C ALA A 53 12.16 -11.90 1.86
N LEU A 54 13.39 -12.40 1.67
CA LEU A 54 13.88 -12.83 0.36
C LEU A 54 13.05 -14.01 -0.18
N ASP A 55 12.73 -14.99 0.67
CA ASP A 55 11.84 -16.10 0.29
C ASP A 55 10.47 -15.58 -0.17
N ALA A 56 9.85 -14.66 0.58
CA ALA A 56 8.56 -14.08 0.19
C ALA A 56 8.65 -13.31 -1.14
N TYR A 57 9.75 -12.57 -1.36
CA TYR A 57 10.00 -11.85 -2.61
C TYR A 57 10.14 -12.80 -3.81
N GLU A 58 10.99 -13.83 -3.73
CA GLU A 58 11.26 -14.76 -4.83
C GLU A 58 10.03 -15.62 -5.18
N ASN A 59 9.19 -15.91 -4.19
CA ASN A 59 7.92 -16.60 -4.42
C ASN A 59 6.81 -15.68 -4.95
N GLY A 60 7.06 -14.37 -5.05
CA GLY A 60 6.07 -13.39 -5.51
C GLY A 60 4.97 -13.11 -4.47
N HIS A 61 5.18 -13.44 -3.19
CA HIS A 61 4.24 -13.19 -2.10
C HIS A 61 4.28 -11.72 -1.64
N TYR A 62 3.97 -10.79 -2.53
CA TYR A 62 4.17 -9.36 -2.27
C TYR A 62 3.25 -8.79 -1.19
N SER A 63 2.11 -9.45 -0.96
CA SER A 63 1.24 -9.16 0.17
C SER A 63 1.93 -9.34 1.53
N ASP A 64 3.02 -10.11 1.63
CA ASP A 64 3.79 -10.28 2.87
C ASP A 64 4.62 -9.03 3.22
N PHE A 65 4.66 -8.04 2.33
CA PHE A 65 5.26 -6.72 2.57
C PHE A 65 4.20 -5.62 2.82
N ASP A 66 2.90 -5.99 2.88
CA ASP A 66 1.81 -5.12 3.29
C ASP A 66 1.94 -4.79 4.79
N ALA A 67 2.78 -3.80 5.08
CA ALA A 67 3.20 -3.44 6.41
C ALA A 67 2.05 -2.82 7.22
N HIS A 68 1.80 -3.36 8.41
CA HIS A 68 0.84 -2.77 9.34
C HIS A 68 1.44 -1.52 9.99
N THR A 69 1.09 -0.35 9.43
CA THR A 69 1.40 0.97 10.00
C THR A 69 0.22 1.51 10.82
N THR A 70 0.50 2.51 11.67
CA THR A 70 -0.50 3.07 12.59
C THR A 70 -1.26 4.28 12.03
N THR A 71 -0.85 4.83 10.89
CA THR A 71 -1.19 6.23 10.56
C THR A 71 -1.47 6.53 9.09
N ASN A 72 -0.87 5.79 8.15
CA ASN A 72 -1.07 6.05 6.73
C ASN A 72 -1.95 5.00 6.12
N CYS A 73 -2.85 5.48 5.26
CA CYS A 73 -3.74 4.61 4.55
C CYS A 73 -2.95 3.71 3.58
N CYS A 74 -3.35 2.46 3.60
CA CYS A 74 -2.79 1.29 2.94
C CYS A 74 -2.30 1.51 1.48
N HIS A 75 -2.88 2.44 0.72
CA HIS A 75 -2.45 2.76 -0.65
C HIS A 75 -1.00 3.26 -0.73
N GLY A 76 -0.57 4.13 0.18
CA GLY A 76 0.80 4.66 0.14
C GLY A 76 1.85 3.58 0.41
N ILE A 77 1.51 2.61 1.27
CA ILE A 77 2.32 1.42 1.53
C ILE A 77 2.39 0.54 0.28
N ALA A 78 1.25 0.31 -0.40
CA ALA A 78 1.22 -0.48 -1.61
C ALA A 78 2.13 0.08 -2.71
N VAL A 79 2.08 1.40 -2.94
CA VAL A 79 2.98 2.06 -3.91
C VAL A 79 4.44 2.00 -3.47
N LEU A 80 4.73 2.27 -2.18
CA LEU A 80 6.09 2.17 -1.63
C LEU A 80 6.69 0.78 -1.82
N VAL A 81 5.93 -0.27 -1.50
CA VAL A 81 6.36 -1.67 -1.64
C VAL A 81 6.61 -2.01 -3.10
N ARG A 82 5.71 -1.62 -4.02
CA ARG A 82 5.87 -1.82 -5.45
C ARG A 82 7.18 -1.23 -5.96
N ASP A 83 7.50 0.00 -5.55
CA ASP A 83 8.75 0.65 -5.96
C ASP A 83 9.99 -0.03 -5.37
N LEU A 84 9.90 -0.51 -4.12
CA LEU A 84 10.98 -1.29 -3.51
C LEU A 84 11.21 -2.63 -4.22
N ILE A 85 10.13 -3.34 -4.56
CA ILE A 85 10.21 -4.59 -5.33
C ILE A 85 10.90 -4.34 -6.67
N THR A 86 10.51 -3.26 -7.37
CA THR A 86 11.11 -2.87 -8.65
C THR A 86 12.61 -2.57 -8.49
N LYS A 87 13.01 -1.86 -7.42
CA LYS A 87 14.45 -1.64 -7.11
C LYS A 87 15.20 -2.95 -6.86
N VAL A 88 14.56 -3.91 -6.20
CA VAL A 88 15.19 -5.18 -5.80
C VAL A 88 15.33 -6.17 -6.96
N GLN A 89 14.53 -6.04 -8.03
CA GLN A 89 14.64 -6.89 -9.24
C GLN A 89 16.03 -6.84 -9.90
N HIS A 90 16.81 -5.78 -9.67
CA HIS A 90 18.14 -5.60 -10.25
C HIS A 90 19.29 -5.95 -9.30
N ILE A 91 18.99 -6.47 -8.10
CA ILE A 91 19.99 -6.82 -7.10
C ILE A 91 20.28 -8.32 -7.17
N ASP A 92 21.55 -8.70 -7.03
CA ASP A 92 21.96 -10.10 -6.88
C ASP A 92 21.55 -10.65 -5.50
N LEU A 93 20.34 -11.19 -5.43
CA LEU A 93 19.79 -11.77 -4.22
C LEU A 93 20.45 -13.09 -3.81
N GLN A 94 21.08 -13.81 -4.74
CA GLN A 94 21.71 -15.09 -4.43
C GLN A 94 22.97 -14.88 -3.57
N ASN A 95 23.80 -13.90 -3.94
CA ASN A 95 24.95 -13.54 -3.12
C ASN A 95 24.54 -13.03 -1.73
N ILE A 96 23.50 -12.19 -1.66
CA ILE A 96 22.96 -11.73 -0.37
C ILE A 96 22.46 -12.91 0.47
N ARG A 97 21.77 -13.87 -0.12
CA ARG A 97 21.27 -15.07 0.56
C ARG A 97 22.41 -15.90 1.14
N LEU A 98 23.45 -16.18 0.34
CA LEU A 98 24.62 -16.94 0.78
C LEU A 98 25.33 -16.26 1.95
N ASP A 99 25.51 -14.95 1.90
CA ASP A 99 26.12 -14.19 2.98
C ASP A 99 25.23 -14.14 4.23
N THR A 100 23.91 -13.96 4.04
CA THR A 100 22.92 -13.99 5.13
C THR A 100 22.97 -15.32 5.89
N LEU A 101 23.07 -16.46 5.19
CA LEU A 101 23.20 -17.77 5.82
C LEU A 101 24.46 -17.86 6.70
N LYS A 102 25.60 -17.32 6.24
CA LYS A 102 26.83 -17.26 7.06
C LYS A 102 26.62 -16.39 8.31
N TYR A 103 25.99 -15.22 8.16
CA TYR A 103 25.77 -14.27 9.25
C TYR A 103 24.70 -14.72 10.26
N ILE A 104 23.83 -15.67 9.92
CA ILE A 104 22.94 -16.30 10.92
C ILE A 104 23.75 -17.11 11.95
N HIS A 105 24.81 -17.80 11.49
CA HIS A 105 25.66 -18.60 12.36
C HIS A 105 26.68 -17.75 13.13
N ASN A 106 27.27 -16.75 12.45
CA ASN A 106 28.23 -15.80 13.00
C ASN A 106 27.73 -14.36 12.78
N PRO A 107 26.82 -13.86 13.65
CA PRO A 107 26.21 -12.55 13.45
C PRO A 107 27.22 -11.41 13.54
N ILE A 108 27.18 -10.54 12.53
CA ILE A 108 27.92 -9.29 12.46
C ILE A 108 26.94 -8.10 12.35
N PRO A 109 27.36 -6.86 12.63
CA PRO A 109 26.62 -5.67 12.25
C PRO A 109 26.25 -5.67 10.77
N ILE A 110 25.15 -5.01 10.39
CA ILE A 110 24.68 -5.02 9.00
C ILE A 110 25.78 -4.47 8.09
N PRO A 111 26.30 -5.26 7.13
CA PRO A 111 27.40 -4.80 6.29
C PRO A 111 26.94 -3.62 5.42
N SER A 112 27.84 -2.68 5.16
CA SER A 112 27.56 -1.52 4.30
C SER A 112 27.20 -1.92 2.86
N SER A 113 27.66 -3.10 2.42
CA SER A 113 27.33 -3.68 1.12
C SER A 113 25.88 -4.15 0.98
N LEU A 114 25.15 -4.36 2.08
CA LEU A 114 23.74 -4.77 2.00
C LEU A 114 22.88 -3.60 1.48
N PRO A 115 22.20 -3.73 0.34
CA PRO A 115 21.45 -2.62 -0.24
C PRO A 115 20.31 -2.16 0.66
N ASN A 116 20.11 -0.84 0.77
CA ASN A 116 19.05 -0.28 1.61
C ASN A 116 17.65 -0.74 1.18
N ALA A 117 17.39 -0.94 -0.12
CA ALA A 117 16.10 -1.46 -0.60
C ALA A 117 15.76 -2.84 -0.02
N VAL A 118 16.77 -3.70 0.18
CA VAL A 118 16.61 -5.03 0.79
C VAL A 118 16.34 -4.92 2.29
N ILE A 119 16.98 -3.96 2.97
CA ILE A 119 16.72 -3.65 4.39
C ILE A 119 15.30 -3.10 4.57
N ASP A 120 14.85 -2.24 3.66
CA ASP A 120 13.51 -1.66 3.69
C ASP A 120 12.43 -2.71 3.44
N LEU A 121 12.62 -3.62 2.47
CA LEU A 121 11.72 -4.79 2.30
C LEU A 121 11.69 -5.67 3.56
N THR A 122 12.83 -5.92 4.17
CA THR A 122 12.90 -6.69 5.44
C THR A 122 12.13 -6.00 6.55
N SER A 123 12.19 -4.67 6.61
CA SER A 123 11.46 -3.86 7.58
C SER A 123 9.95 -3.95 7.39
N LEU A 124 9.48 -3.88 6.14
CA LEU A 124 8.07 -4.04 5.77
C LEU A 124 7.57 -5.45 6.09
N TYR A 125 8.38 -6.48 5.82
CA TYR A 125 8.08 -7.86 6.18
C TYR A 125 7.90 -8.05 7.69
N VAL A 126 8.82 -7.51 8.49
CA VAL A 126 8.73 -7.55 9.96
C VAL A 126 7.45 -6.88 10.47
N LEU A 127 7.08 -5.73 9.89
CA LEU A 127 5.84 -5.03 10.22
C LEU A 127 4.58 -5.79 9.79
N HIS A 128 4.65 -6.52 8.68
CA HIS A 128 3.59 -7.43 8.28
C HIS A 128 3.46 -8.60 9.28
N LYS A 129 4.56 -9.18 9.78
CA LYS A 129 4.50 -10.32 10.72
C LYS A 129 3.88 -10.01 12.07
N VAL A 130 3.89 -8.76 12.52
CA VAL A 130 3.20 -8.36 13.76
C VAL A 130 1.70 -8.12 13.55
N ARG A 131 1.21 -8.20 12.32
CA ARG A 131 -0.21 -8.07 11.99
C ARG A 131 -0.96 -9.32 12.49
N HIS A 132 -1.96 -9.11 13.33
CA HIS A 132 -2.81 -10.19 13.85
C HIS A 132 -4.28 -9.80 13.72
N VAL A 133 -5.08 -10.70 13.15
CA VAL A 133 -6.53 -10.57 13.11
C VAL A 133 -7.07 -11.45 14.23
N ASP A 134 -7.86 -10.88 15.14
CA ASP A 134 -8.62 -11.70 16.10
C ASP A 134 -10.13 -11.54 15.86
N SER A 135 -10.92 -12.48 16.38
CA SER A 135 -12.38 -12.53 16.14
C SER A 135 -13.19 -11.47 16.89
N LYS A 136 -12.57 -10.74 17.83
CA LYS A 136 -13.24 -9.76 18.69
C LYS A 136 -12.84 -8.33 18.38
N SER A 137 -11.72 -8.15 17.71
CA SER A 137 -11.10 -6.87 17.45
C SER A 137 -10.53 -6.83 16.05
N ARG A 138 -10.78 -5.68 15.44
CA ARG A 138 -10.12 -5.21 14.24
C ARG A 138 -8.61 -5.40 14.36
N LEU A 139 -7.96 -5.46 13.19
CA LEU A 139 -6.53 -5.65 13.04
C LEU A 139 -5.68 -5.14 14.22
N ARG A 140 -4.97 -6.05 14.88
CA ARG A 140 -4.12 -5.77 16.03
C ARG A 140 -2.66 -5.99 15.72
N THR A 141 -1.84 -5.39 16.59
CA THR A 141 -0.41 -5.65 16.65
C THR A 141 -0.12 -6.73 17.68
N ASN A 142 0.44 -7.85 17.25
CA ASN A 142 0.95 -8.89 18.13
C ASN A 142 2.47 -9.03 17.96
N ILE A 143 3.22 -8.28 18.78
CA ILE A 143 4.69 -8.30 18.77
C ILE A 143 5.28 -9.66 19.15
N HIS A 144 4.52 -10.54 19.81
CA HIS A 144 4.99 -11.88 20.17
C HIS A 144 5.17 -12.77 18.93
N LEU A 145 4.55 -12.42 17.79
CA LEU A 145 4.77 -13.12 16.53
C LEU A 145 6.21 -12.99 16.04
N LEU A 146 6.94 -11.91 16.39
CA LEU A 146 8.37 -11.78 16.08
C LEU A 146 9.22 -12.84 16.77
N LYS A 147 8.75 -13.38 17.91
CA LYS A 147 9.46 -14.46 18.62
C LYS A 147 9.47 -15.78 17.83
N LYS A 148 8.64 -15.91 16.80
CA LYS A 148 8.69 -17.05 15.87
C LYS A 148 9.91 -17.02 14.94
N ILE A 149 10.53 -15.84 14.76
CA ILE A 149 11.75 -15.68 13.95
C ILE A 149 12.98 -15.95 14.82
N GLU A 150 13.03 -15.34 16.01
CA GLU A 150 14.12 -15.50 16.97
C GLU A 150 13.61 -15.25 18.39
N THR A 151 14.16 -15.97 19.37
CA THR A 151 13.76 -15.77 20.77
C THR A 151 14.35 -14.46 21.29
N LEU A 152 13.50 -13.44 21.40
CA LEU A 152 13.89 -12.07 21.75
C LEU A 152 13.13 -11.56 22.97
N GLY A 153 13.73 -10.59 23.66
CA GLY A 153 13.07 -9.84 24.73
C GLY A 153 11.89 -9.01 24.20
N THR A 154 10.77 -9.01 24.94
CA THR A 154 9.56 -8.24 24.58
C THR A 154 9.87 -6.76 24.35
N GLN A 155 10.72 -6.16 25.18
CA GLN A 155 11.12 -4.75 25.05
C GLN A 155 11.72 -4.43 23.67
N PHE A 156 12.60 -5.29 23.16
CA PHE A 156 13.19 -5.12 21.83
C PHE A 156 12.11 -5.17 20.74
N CYS A 157 11.22 -6.18 20.79
CA CYS A 157 10.15 -6.32 19.80
C CYS A 157 9.21 -5.10 19.80
N THR A 158 8.87 -4.57 20.98
CA THR A 158 8.08 -3.34 21.13
C THR A 158 8.79 -2.14 20.49
N THR A 159 10.04 -1.88 20.87
CA THR A 159 10.81 -0.74 20.36
C THR A 159 11.01 -0.83 18.86
N LEU A 160 11.45 -1.98 18.34
CA LEU A 160 11.64 -2.18 16.90
C LEU A 160 10.34 -1.92 16.11
N THR A 161 9.23 -2.50 16.56
CA THR A 161 7.93 -2.33 15.89
C THR A 161 7.50 -0.86 15.89
N HIS A 162 7.68 -0.16 17.02
CA HIS A 162 7.33 1.25 17.14
C HIS A 162 8.18 2.13 16.19
N GLU A 163 9.49 1.95 16.22
CA GLU A 163 10.43 2.74 15.42
C GLU A 163 10.23 2.52 13.93
N LEU A 164 10.12 1.26 13.48
CA LEU A 164 9.85 0.95 12.08
C LEU A 164 8.50 1.51 11.62
N ARG A 165 7.45 1.44 12.44
CA ARG A 165 6.16 2.03 12.09
C ARG A 165 6.23 3.53 11.91
N ARG A 166 6.84 4.23 12.87
CA ARG A 166 6.99 5.69 12.79
C ARG A 166 7.76 6.08 11.53
N HIS A 167 8.88 5.40 11.25
CA HIS A 167 9.71 5.64 10.07
C HIS A 167 8.96 5.41 8.76
N ILE A 168 8.33 4.25 8.60
CA ILE A 168 7.62 3.88 7.37
C ILE A 168 6.38 4.77 7.16
N SER A 169 5.65 5.08 8.24
CA SER A 169 4.59 6.08 8.21
C SER A 169 5.11 7.44 7.72
N ASN A 170 6.14 7.99 8.35
CA ASN A 170 6.62 9.32 7.92
C ASN A 170 7.14 9.30 6.49
N THR A 171 7.85 8.23 6.11
CA THR A 171 8.29 8.01 4.73
C THR A 171 7.12 8.03 3.75
N VAL A 172 6.04 7.27 4.00
CA VAL A 172 4.89 7.25 3.10
C VAL A 172 4.22 8.62 2.99
N ALA A 173 4.06 9.34 4.10
CA ALA A 173 3.44 10.66 4.10
C ALA A 173 4.24 11.66 3.25
N ASP A 174 5.56 11.65 3.39
CA ASP A 174 6.47 12.52 2.63
C ASP A 174 6.51 12.14 1.14
N ARG A 175 6.29 10.87 0.80
CA ARG A 175 6.30 10.41 -0.58
C ARG A 175 5.08 10.82 -1.40
N TYR A 176 3.96 11.21 -0.80
CA TYR A 176 2.80 11.65 -1.60
C TYR A 176 3.11 12.88 -2.45
N ALA A 177 3.87 13.85 -1.92
CA ALA A 177 4.33 14.99 -2.70
C ALA A 177 5.25 14.56 -3.86
N LEU A 178 6.12 13.58 -3.61
CA LEU A 178 7.03 13.06 -4.64
C LEU A 178 6.28 12.26 -5.72
N TYR A 179 5.22 11.52 -5.37
CA TYR A 179 4.34 10.87 -6.34
C TYR A 179 3.61 11.89 -7.21
N LEU A 180 3.18 13.00 -6.62
CA LEU A 180 2.58 14.11 -7.35
C LEU A 180 3.58 14.76 -8.32
N GLU A 181 4.81 15.02 -7.88
CA GLU A 181 5.88 15.59 -8.74
C GLU A 181 6.27 14.66 -9.89
N ALA A 182 6.25 13.35 -9.65
CA ALA A 182 6.48 12.34 -10.67
C ALA A 182 5.26 12.13 -11.59
N SER A 183 4.14 12.82 -11.32
CA SER A 183 2.93 12.76 -12.14
C SER A 183 2.84 13.99 -13.06
N ASN A 184 2.31 13.82 -14.26
CA ASN A 184 1.97 14.86 -15.21
C ASN A 184 0.80 15.69 -14.65
N SER A 185 0.99 17.00 -14.55
CA SER A 185 -0.02 17.93 -14.04
C SER A 185 -1.34 17.91 -14.83
N ASN A 186 -1.31 17.45 -16.08
CA ASN A 186 -2.49 17.31 -16.95
C ASN A 186 -3.26 16.00 -16.75
N THR A 187 -2.73 15.03 -16.00
CA THR A 187 -3.47 13.80 -15.69
C THR A 187 -4.74 14.13 -14.92
N GLN A 188 -5.86 13.60 -15.40
CA GLN A 188 -7.16 13.86 -14.80
C GLN A 188 -7.74 12.58 -14.17
N LEU A 189 -8.26 12.73 -12.95
CA LEU A 189 -9.07 11.73 -12.28
C LEU A 189 -10.46 12.31 -12.08
N CYS A 190 -11.47 11.59 -12.57
CA CYS A 190 -12.88 12.03 -12.50
C CYS A 190 -13.09 13.45 -13.08
N GLY A 191 -12.30 13.84 -14.09
CA GLY A 191 -12.35 15.15 -14.72
C GLY A 191 -11.61 16.28 -14.00
N ALA A 192 -11.02 16.05 -12.83
CA ALA A 192 -10.17 17.03 -12.13
C ALA A 192 -8.69 16.68 -12.26
N TYR A 193 -7.84 17.70 -12.41
CA TYR A 193 -6.39 17.54 -12.54
C TYR A 193 -5.76 16.98 -11.26
N ILE A 194 -4.75 16.14 -11.42
CA ILE A 194 -3.99 15.54 -10.31
C ILE A 194 -3.35 16.62 -9.42
N SER A 195 -2.98 17.77 -9.99
CA SER A 195 -2.48 18.93 -9.25
C SER A 195 -3.48 19.50 -8.25
N SER A 196 -4.78 19.48 -8.57
CA SER A 196 -5.84 19.93 -7.67
C SER A 196 -6.02 18.97 -6.50
N TRP A 197 -5.96 17.65 -6.76
CA TRP A 197 -5.96 16.63 -5.70
C TRP A 197 -4.70 16.72 -4.83
N GLY A 198 -3.55 16.96 -5.48
CA GLY A 198 -2.23 16.96 -4.89
C GLY A 198 -1.93 18.14 -3.95
N GLU A 199 -2.73 19.22 -4.01
CA GLU A 199 -2.58 20.35 -3.08
C GLU A 199 -2.63 19.87 -1.62
N PHE A 200 -3.53 18.92 -1.32
CA PHE A 200 -3.82 18.46 0.04
C PHE A 200 -2.90 17.35 0.56
N VAL A 201 -1.87 16.98 -0.21
CA VAL A 201 -0.79 16.08 0.25
C VAL A 201 0.53 16.81 0.48
N LYS A 202 0.54 18.13 0.32
CA LYS A 202 1.69 18.99 0.64
C LYS A 202 1.85 19.17 2.14
N THR A 203 3.05 19.54 2.57
CA THR A 203 3.45 19.65 3.98
C THR A 203 2.46 20.43 4.85
N GLN A 204 1.86 21.51 4.37
CA GLN A 204 0.90 22.32 5.14
C GLN A 204 -0.41 21.59 5.48
N HIS A 205 -0.75 20.52 4.75
CA HIS A 205 -1.93 19.69 4.95
C HIS A 205 -1.62 18.35 5.63
N ILE A 206 -0.34 18.04 5.84
CA ILE A 206 0.09 16.86 6.60
C ILE A 206 -0.04 17.14 8.08
N ARG A 207 -0.80 16.29 8.77
CA ARG A 207 -0.98 16.38 10.23
C ARG A 207 0.05 15.54 10.93
N THR A 208 0.44 15.97 12.13
CA THR A 208 1.42 15.25 12.95
C THR A 208 0.87 15.08 14.36
N ASP A 209 0.94 13.87 14.90
CA ASP A 209 0.57 13.60 16.29
C ASP A 209 1.73 13.85 17.27
N LYS A 210 1.46 13.76 18.57
CA LYS A 210 2.46 13.93 19.65
C LYS A 210 3.63 12.93 19.61
N ARG A 211 3.53 11.85 18.82
CA ARG A 211 4.61 10.86 18.63
C ARG A 211 5.47 11.21 17.41
N SER A 212 5.22 12.35 16.80
CA SER A 212 5.84 12.83 15.56
C SER A 212 5.54 11.91 14.37
N ILE A 213 4.35 11.30 14.34
CA ILE A 213 3.92 10.53 13.18
C ILE A 213 3.06 11.41 12.27
N LYS A 214 3.37 11.39 10.97
CA LYS A 214 2.69 12.14 9.91
C LYS A 214 1.46 11.37 9.39
N TYR A 215 0.43 12.13 9.01
CA TYR A 215 -0.83 11.66 8.46
C TYR A 215 -1.22 12.53 7.27
N ALA A 216 -1.46 11.89 6.12
CA ALA A 216 -2.08 12.51 4.95
C ALA A 216 -3.57 12.14 4.90
N SER A 217 -4.38 13.01 4.29
CA SER A 217 -5.80 12.72 4.09
C SER A 217 -5.98 11.56 3.11
N CYS A 218 -6.74 10.53 3.53
CA CYS A 218 -6.92 9.27 2.80
C CYS A 218 -7.44 9.49 1.37
N ILE A 219 -8.44 10.36 1.19
CA ILE A 219 -9.03 10.58 -0.13
C ILE A 219 -8.04 11.23 -1.10
N TYR A 220 -7.40 12.34 -0.70
CA TYR A 220 -6.48 13.07 -1.57
C TYR A 220 -5.23 12.25 -1.89
N SER A 221 -4.68 11.56 -0.88
CA SER A 221 -3.52 10.69 -1.07
C SER A 221 -3.84 9.44 -1.90
N THR A 222 -5.06 8.88 -1.82
CA THR A 222 -5.49 7.81 -2.74
C THR A 222 -5.52 8.29 -4.17
N GLN A 223 -6.10 9.48 -4.43
CA GLN A 223 -6.15 10.04 -5.78
C GLN A 223 -4.74 10.30 -6.33
N VAL A 224 -3.83 10.86 -5.54
CA VAL A 224 -2.42 11.03 -5.94
C VAL A 224 -1.75 9.70 -6.28
N CYS A 225 -1.91 8.66 -5.44
CA CYS A 225 -1.38 7.34 -5.73
C CYS A 225 -1.99 6.70 -6.98
N LEU A 226 -3.28 6.90 -7.23
CA LEU A 226 -3.97 6.38 -8.41
C LEU A 226 -3.48 7.08 -9.69
N GLY A 227 -3.31 8.40 -9.66
CA GLY A 227 -2.75 9.17 -10.78
C GLY A 227 -1.33 8.70 -11.12
N TYR A 228 -0.47 8.59 -10.10
CA TYR A 228 0.87 8.05 -10.23
C TYR A 228 0.86 6.63 -10.84
N ALA A 229 -0.06 5.77 -10.39
CA ALA A 229 -0.18 4.40 -10.89
C ALA A 229 -0.60 4.34 -12.37
N ILE A 230 -1.56 5.18 -12.78
CA ILE A 230 -2.01 5.28 -14.17
C ILE A 230 -0.87 5.73 -15.07
N GLU A 231 -0.14 6.77 -14.68
CA GLU A 231 0.94 7.31 -15.51
C GLU A 231 2.12 6.36 -15.67
N ASN A 232 2.49 5.70 -14.57
CA ASN A 232 3.59 4.74 -14.55
C ASN A 232 3.17 3.35 -15.03
N LYS A 233 1.97 3.24 -15.63
CA LYS A 233 1.39 2.01 -16.18
C LYS A 233 1.45 0.83 -15.20
N ILE A 234 1.22 1.12 -13.92
CA ILE A 234 1.20 0.11 -12.88
C ILE A 234 -0.07 -0.74 -13.05
N PRO A 235 0.03 -2.07 -13.12
CA PRO A 235 -1.16 -2.92 -13.14
C PRO A 235 -1.97 -2.71 -11.85
N ILE A 236 -3.29 -2.58 -12.01
CA ILE A 236 -4.22 -2.42 -10.90
C ILE A 236 -5.16 -3.62 -10.88
N ALA A 237 -5.35 -4.21 -9.71
CA ALA A 237 -6.31 -5.28 -9.49
C ALA A 237 -7.44 -4.79 -8.60
N LEU A 238 -8.67 -4.97 -9.04
CA LEU A 238 -9.84 -4.86 -8.19
C LEU A 238 -10.11 -6.22 -7.54
N VAL A 239 -10.09 -6.30 -6.21
CA VAL A 239 -10.29 -7.54 -5.46
C VAL A 239 -11.45 -7.36 -4.49
N CYS A 240 -12.58 -8.02 -4.74
CA CYS A 240 -13.78 -7.88 -3.93
C CYS A 240 -14.21 -9.22 -3.33
N ASP A 241 -14.25 -9.30 -1.99
CA ASP A 241 -14.80 -10.45 -1.29
C ASP A 241 -16.33 -10.43 -1.35
N LEU A 242 -16.92 -11.52 -1.82
CA LEU A 242 -18.36 -11.65 -1.97
C LEU A 242 -18.95 -12.32 -0.72
N ILE A 243 -19.93 -11.64 -0.14
CA ILE A 243 -20.56 -12.05 1.11
C ILE A 243 -22.02 -12.38 0.87
N HIS A 244 -22.43 -13.54 1.37
CA HIS A 244 -23.82 -13.96 1.41
C HIS A 244 -24.13 -14.47 2.81
N ASN A 245 -25.24 -14.01 3.39
CA ASN A 245 -25.65 -14.33 4.77
C ASN A 245 -24.52 -14.10 5.79
N ASN A 246 -23.85 -12.94 5.69
CA ASN A 246 -22.72 -12.54 6.53
C ASN A 246 -21.51 -13.51 6.53
N LYS A 247 -21.39 -14.32 5.48
CA LYS A 247 -20.25 -15.22 5.28
C LYS A 247 -19.58 -14.95 3.93
N PRO A 248 -18.25 -14.80 3.88
CA PRO A 248 -17.53 -14.68 2.63
C PRO A 248 -17.59 -16.04 1.92
N TYR A 249 -18.11 -16.08 0.69
CA TYR A 249 -18.24 -17.33 -0.07
C TYR A 249 -17.29 -17.36 -1.27
N ASP A 250 -17.10 -16.25 -1.97
CA ASP A 250 -16.33 -16.18 -3.22
C ASP A 250 -15.54 -14.86 -3.31
N GLN A 251 -14.73 -14.69 -4.35
CA GLN A 251 -13.96 -13.48 -4.64
C GLN A 251 -14.14 -13.09 -6.12
N TYR A 252 -14.38 -11.81 -6.35
CA TYR A 252 -14.35 -11.20 -7.68
C TYR A 252 -13.02 -10.48 -7.88
N ILE A 253 -12.33 -10.78 -8.98
CA ILE A 253 -11.06 -10.15 -9.33
C ILE A 253 -11.15 -9.64 -10.77
N GLN A 254 -10.83 -8.35 -10.97
CA GLN A 254 -10.72 -7.73 -12.29
C GLN A 254 -9.38 -6.99 -12.39
N LEU A 255 -8.62 -7.23 -13.45
CA LEU A 255 -7.38 -6.52 -13.73
C LEU A 255 -7.58 -5.32 -14.64
N PHE A 256 -6.72 -4.33 -14.47
CA PHE A 256 -6.68 -3.10 -15.23
C PHE A 256 -5.24 -2.74 -15.60
N ILE A 257 -5.08 -2.23 -16.82
CA ILE A 257 -3.83 -1.63 -17.29
C ILE A 257 -4.08 -0.19 -17.71
N SER A 258 -3.04 0.62 -17.68
CA SER A 258 -3.12 1.99 -18.19
C SER A 258 -2.84 2.03 -19.69
N LYS A 259 -3.79 2.58 -20.45
CA LYS A 259 -3.64 2.90 -21.87
C LYS A 259 -4.17 4.29 -22.11
N ASN A 260 -3.39 5.13 -22.79
CA ASN A 260 -3.75 6.53 -23.05
C ASN A 260 -4.19 7.31 -21.78
N GLN A 261 -3.50 7.07 -20.66
CA GLN A 261 -3.82 7.66 -19.33
C GLN A 261 -5.21 7.29 -18.78
N GLN A 262 -5.80 6.20 -19.27
CA GLN A 262 -7.05 5.64 -18.77
C GLN A 262 -6.85 4.19 -18.36
N LEU A 263 -7.64 3.74 -17.38
CA LEU A 263 -7.63 2.34 -16.96
C LEU A 263 -8.58 1.55 -17.84
N GLU A 264 -8.03 0.59 -18.57
CA GLU A 264 -8.79 -0.37 -19.36
C GLU A 264 -8.85 -1.71 -18.64
N PRO A 265 -10.04 -2.31 -18.47
CA PRO A 265 -10.14 -3.66 -17.93
C PRO A 265 -9.51 -4.65 -18.91
N ILE A 266 -8.78 -5.61 -18.37
CA ILE A 266 -8.14 -6.66 -19.16
C ILE A 266 -8.55 -8.05 -18.67
N SER A 267 -8.70 -8.98 -19.61
CA SER A 267 -8.88 -10.39 -19.30
C SER A 267 -7.54 -11.06 -18.95
N MET A 268 -7.57 -12.17 -18.22
CA MET A 268 -6.35 -12.88 -17.84
C MET A 268 -5.64 -13.50 -19.04
N GLU A 269 -6.41 -14.00 -20.01
CA GLU A 269 -5.90 -14.53 -21.27
C GLU A 269 -5.18 -13.45 -22.07
N SER A 270 -5.72 -12.22 -22.05
CA SER A 270 -5.11 -11.08 -22.72
C SER A 270 -3.80 -10.65 -22.04
N LEU A 271 -3.67 -10.82 -20.72
CA LEU A 271 -2.46 -10.45 -20.00
C LEU A 271 -1.27 -11.36 -20.34
N ALA A 272 -1.51 -12.66 -20.57
CA ALA A 272 -0.48 -13.60 -21.05
C ALA A 272 0.06 -13.22 -22.45
N LEU A 273 -0.74 -12.52 -23.26
CA LEU A 273 -0.36 -12.06 -24.59
C LEU A 273 0.38 -10.72 -24.60
N LEU A 274 0.35 -9.95 -23.49
CA LEU A 274 0.95 -8.61 -23.41
C LEU A 274 2.47 -8.61 -23.12
N GLU A 275 3.15 -9.75 -23.18
CA GLU A 275 4.54 -9.89 -22.73
C GLU A 275 4.78 -9.44 -21.27
N LEU A 276 3.70 -9.24 -20.48
CA LEU A 276 3.72 -9.17 -19.01
C LEU A 276 3.92 -10.58 -18.43
N SER A 277 4.76 -11.39 -19.09
CA SER A 277 5.06 -12.78 -18.76
C SER A 277 5.92 -12.90 -17.51
N ASP A 278 6.46 -11.79 -17.00
CA ASP A 278 7.07 -11.78 -15.68
C ASP A 278 5.97 -11.79 -14.63
N TYR A 279 5.55 -13.00 -14.25
CA TYR A 279 4.62 -13.24 -13.15
C TYR A 279 5.07 -12.60 -11.82
N ALA A 280 6.35 -12.18 -11.70
CA ALA A 280 6.86 -11.40 -10.57
C ALA A 280 6.62 -9.89 -10.71
N GLN A 281 5.91 -9.40 -11.73
CA GLN A 281 5.59 -7.98 -11.81
C GLN A 281 4.66 -7.55 -10.65
N PRO A 282 5.03 -6.50 -9.90
CA PRO A 282 4.18 -5.99 -8.82
C PRO A 282 2.99 -5.19 -9.37
N ALA A 283 1.83 -5.42 -8.78
CA ALA A 283 0.56 -4.74 -9.03
C ALA A 283 0.01 -4.12 -7.73
N LEU A 284 -0.93 -3.18 -7.88
CA LEU A 284 -1.66 -2.59 -6.76
C LEU A 284 -3.07 -3.19 -6.69
N ALA A 285 -3.37 -3.89 -5.60
CA ALA A 285 -4.71 -4.39 -5.35
C ALA A 285 -5.54 -3.35 -4.59
N PHE A 286 -6.73 -3.05 -5.09
CA PHE A 286 -7.79 -2.32 -4.41
C PHE A 286 -8.78 -3.33 -3.85
N GLY A 287 -8.62 -3.60 -2.56
CA GLY A 287 -9.42 -4.56 -1.79
C GLY A 287 -10.76 -3.97 -1.38
N GLY A 288 -11.81 -4.78 -1.47
CA GLY A 288 -13.17 -4.43 -1.08
C GLY A 288 -13.99 -5.64 -0.68
N TYR A 289 -15.25 -5.38 -0.37
CA TYR A 289 -16.22 -6.44 -0.11
C TYR A 289 -17.62 -6.03 -0.55
N ALA A 290 -18.45 -7.01 -0.89
CA ALA A 290 -19.82 -6.75 -1.30
C ALA A 290 -20.83 -7.79 -0.79
N HIS A 291 -21.94 -7.31 -0.25
CA HIS A 291 -23.11 -8.15 0.02
C HIS A 291 -23.84 -8.45 -1.30
N CYS A 292 -23.66 -9.68 -1.77
CA CYS A 292 -24.23 -10.10 -3.05
C CYS A 292 -24.50 -11.61 -3.05
N PRO A 293 -25.70 -12.07 -3.44
CA PRO A 293 -26.05 -13.49 -3.38
C PRO A 293 -25.26 -14.35 -4.36
N THR A 294 -24.79 -13.79 -5.48
CA THR A 294 -24.00 -14.52 -6.48
C THR A 294 -22.92 -13.64 -7.10
N LYS A 295 -21.83 -14.27 -7.57
CA LYS A 295 -20.78 -13.60 -8.36
C LYS A 295 -21.32 -12.96 -9.63
N ARG A 296 -22.29 -13.59 -10.30
CA ARG A 296 -22.96 -13.03 -11.50
C ARG A 296 -23.74 -11.75 -11.19
N ALA A 297 -24.46 -11.73 -10.08
CA ALA A 297 -25.17 -10.52 -9.65
C ALA A 297 -24.19 -9.38 -9.33
N TYR A 298 -23.04 -9.69 -8.72
CA TYR A 298 -22.00 -8.69 -8.49
C TYR A 298 -21.40 -8.19 -9.81
N ALA A 299 -21.04 -9.11 -10.71
CA ALA A 299 -20.51 -8.80 -12.04
C ALA A 299 -21.44 -7.86 -12.83
N THR A 300 -22.75 -8.05 -12.71
CA THR A 300 -23.76 -7.16 -13.34
C THR A 300 -23.74 -5.76 -12.72
N LYS A 301 -23.63 -5.66 -11.39
CA LYS A 301 -23.61 -4.37 -10.68
C LYS A 301 -22.32 -3.59 -10.91
N ILE A 302 -21.17 -4.27 -11.01
CA ILE A 302 -19.86 -3.64 -11.20
C ILE A 302 -19.60 -3.22 -12.65
N HIS A 303 -20.31 -3.82 -13.63
CA HIS A 303 -20.10 -3.57 -15.05
C HIS A 303 -20.17 -2.09 -15.49
N PRO A 304 -21.04 -1.22 -14.96
CA PRO A 304 -21.00 0.20 -15.31
C PRO A 304 -19.70 0.90 -14.85
N TRP A 305 -19.03 0.34 -13.84
CA TRP A 305 -17.89 0.96 -13.19
C TRP A 305 -16.53 0.45 -13.67
N ILE A 306 -16.46 -0.69 -14.36
CA ILE A 306 -15.17 -1.22 -14.86
C ILE A 306 -14.46 -0.24 -15.79
N TYR A 307 -15.18 0.60 -16.54
CA TYR A 307 -14.56 1.65 -17.37
C TYR A 307 -14.46 3.01 -16.66
N GLN A 308 -14.84 3.08 -15.38
CA GLN A 308 -14.84 4.27 -14.54
C GLN A 308 -14.29 3.95 -13.14
N LEU A 309 -13.27 3.09 -13.07
CA LEU A 309 -12.69 2.64 -11.80
C LEU A 309 -12.27 3.81 -10.87
N PRO A 310 -11.66 4.91 -11.37
CA PRO A 310 -11.36 6.07 -10.52
C PRO A 310 -12.59 6.66 -9.81
N SER A 311 -13.73 6.73 -10.51
CA SER A 311 -14.99 7.22 -9.93
C SER A 311 -15.51 6.26 -8.87
N LEU A 312 -15.38 4.95 -9.08
CA LEU A 312 -15.77 3.95 -8.09
C LEU A 312 -14.91 4.02 -6.82
N ILE A 313 -13.59 4.16 -6.97
CA ILE A 313 -12.65 4.35 -5.85
C ILE A 313 -13.02 5.62 -5.08
N MET A 314 -13.26 6.72 -5.78
CA MET A 314 -13.64 7.99 -5.15
C MET A 314 -14.96 7.89 -4.39
N ALA A 315 -15.96 7.19 -4.94
CA ALA A 315 -17.24 6.93 -4.27
C ALA A 315 -17.08 6.12 -2.96
N GLY A 316 -16.10 5.20 -2.92
CA GLY A 316 -15.71 4.52 -1.68
C GLY A 316 -15.01 5.47 -0.70
N ASP A 317 -14.02 6.21 -1.17
CA ASP A 317 -13.13 7.04 -0.34
C ASP A 317 -13.84 8.23 0.31
N VAL A 318 -14.81 8.86 -0.36
CA VAL A 318 -15.57 10.01 0.19
C VAL A 318 -16.35 9.65 1.46
N ASN A 319 -16.64 8.36 1.63
CA ASN A 319 -17.35 7.84 2.80
C ASN A 319 -16.39 7.34 3.89
N TYR A 320 -15.09 7.30 3.61
CA TYR A 320 -14.06 6.87 4.55
C TYR A 320 -13.50 8.07 5.34
N PRO A 321 -13.14 7.93 6.63
CA PRO A 321 -12.52 9.01 7.39
C PRO A 321 -11.23 9.50 6.70
N GLN A 322 -11.12 10.81 6.44
CA GLN A 322 -9.92 11.40 5.85
C GLN A 322 -8.69 11.21 6.74
N PHE A 323 -8.86 11.31 8.05
CA PHE A 323 -7.82 11.09 9.05
C PHE A 323 -8.29 10.05 10.08
N PRO A 324 -7.37 9.24 10.63
CA PRO A 324 -7.74 8.30 11.68
C PRO A 324 -7.99 9.01 13.01
N LEU A 325 -8.70 8.33 13.91
CA LEU A 325 -8.75 8.71 15.32
C LEU A 325 -7.43 8.33 16.00
N VAL A 326 -6.81 9.27 16.72
CA VAL A 326 -5.57 9.04 17.47
C VAL A 326 -5.89 8.97 18.96
N ASN A 327 -6.18 7.76 19.45
CA ASN A 327 -6.66 7.51 20.82
C ASN A 327 -5.79 8.13 21.93
N ASN A 328 -4.50 8.33 21.68
CA ASN A 328 -3.54 8.84 22.67
C ASN A 328 -3.24 10.33 22.49
N ASP A 329 -3.90 11.03 21.59
CA ASP A 329 -3.65 12.44 21.32
C ASP A 329 -4.98 13.18 21.14
N SER A 330 -5.50 13.72 22.25
CA SER A 330 -6.75 14.49 22.25
C SER A 330 -6.67 15.81 21.51
N LEU A 331 -5.45 16.28 21.20
CA LEU A 331 -5.21 17.52 20.46
C LEU A 331 -4.97 17.25 18.96
N PHE A 332 -4.91 15.98 18.54
CA PHE A 332 -4.79 15.65 17.13
C PHE A 332 -6.03 16.12 16.38
N ASP A 333 -5.84 17.01 15.42
CA ASP A 333 -6.90 17.42 14.52
C ASP A 333 -7.27 16.23 13.61
N GLY A 334 -8.42 15.63 13.87
CA GLY A 334 -9.00 14.57 13.03
C GLY A 334 -10.00 15.09 11.99
N SER A 335 -10.21 16.41 11.91
CA SER A 335 -11.26 16.98 11.07
C SER A 335 -11.02 16.79 9.57
N PRO A 336 -12.04 16.70 8.71
CA PRO A 336 -11.87 16.81 7.26
C PRO A 336 -11.02 17.99 6.79
N ILE A 337 -10.33 17.82 5.66
CA ILE A 337 -9.98 18.96 4.82
C ILE A 337 -11.09 19.15 3.77
N PHE A 338 -11.63 20.37 3.70
CA PHE A 338 -12.58 20.78 2.69
C PHE A 338 -11.86 21.63 1.63
N PRO A 339 -11.93 21.28 0.35
CA PRO A 339 -11.22 22.02 -0.69
C PRO A 339 -11.98 23.32 -0.99
N GLU A 340 -11.27 24.43 -1.20
CA GLU A 340 -11.89 25.68 -1.70
C GLU A 340 -12.26 25.60 -3.18
N ASN A 341 -11.62 24.68 -3.91
CA ASN A 341 -11.86 24.44 -5.34
C ASN A 341 -13.28 23.88 -5.58
N GLU A 342 -14.13 24.66 -6.27
CA GLU A 342 -15.52 24.30 -6.57
C GLU A 342 -15.66 22.98 -7.35
N GLN A 343 -14.73 22.69 -8.27
CA GLN A 343 -14.76 21.45 -9.03
C GLN A 343 -14.58 20.24 -8.11
N LEU A 344 -13.61 20.28 -7.19
CA LEU A 344 -13.40 19.22 -6.20
C LEU A 344 -14.60 19.10 -5.26
N GLN A 345 -15.14 20.22 -4.76
CA GLN A 345 -16.35 20.18 -3.92
C GLN A 345 -17.51 19.48 -4.62
N ARG A 346 -17.76 19.81 -5.89
CA ARG A 346 -18.80 19.18 -6.70
C ARG A 346 -18.54 17.67 -6.86
N LEU A 347 -17.31 17.28 -7.16
CA LEU A 347 -16.94 15.87 -7.32
C LEU A 347 -17.16 15.07 -6.03
N LEU A 348 -16.71 15.60 -4.89
CA LEU A 348 -16.90 14.99 -3.57
C LEU A 348 -18.40 14.84 -3.23
N SER A 349 -19.19 15.87 -3.50
CA SER A 349 -20.64 15.85 -3.26
C SER A 349 -21.36 14.82 -4.13
N LEU A 350 -21.09 14.81 -5.44
CA LEU A 350 -21.69 13.85 -6.37
C LEU A 350 -21.37 12.41 -5.99
N HIS A 351 -20.12 12.13 -5.62
CA HIS A 351 -19.71 10.77 -5.31
C HIS A 351 -20.15 10.32 -3.92
N GLY A 352 -20.35 11.25 -2.98
CA GLY A 352 -20.92 10.98 -1.66
C GLY A 352 -22.39 10.54 -1.69
N GLN A 353 -23.10 10.78 -2.80
CA GLN A 353 -24.51 10.41 -2.97
C GLN A 353 -24.72 9.03 -3.61
N ILE A 354 -23.65 8.36 -4.05
CA ILE A 354 -23.75 7.06 -4.73
C ILE A 354 -24.15 5.99 -3.72
N SER A 355 -25.38 5.48 -3.87
CA SER A 355 -25.89 4.40 -3.03
C SER A 355 -25.13 3.10 -3.29
N GLY A 356 -24.87 2.35 -2.22
CA GLY A 356 -24.32 1.00 -2.35
C GLY A 356 -22.79 0.91 -2.44
N VAL A 357 -22.07 2.03 -2.43
CA VAL A 357 -20.60 2.12 -2.51
C VAL A 357 -20.03 2.69 -1.21
N CYS A 358 -20.51 2.21 -0.06
CA CYS A 358 -19.97 2.60 1.24
C CYS A 358 -19.94 1.42 2.21
N THR A 359 -19.13 1.53 3.25
CA THR A 359 -19.01 0.50 4.31
C THR A 359 -20.35 0.11 4.93
N ASN A 360 -21.27 1.07 5.08
CA ASN A 360 -22.56 0.86 5.74
C ASN A 360 -23.59 0.15 4.84
N ASN A 361 -23.44 0.25 3.52
CA ASN A 361 -24.31 -0.40 2.55
C ASN A 361 -23.46 -0.90 1.36
N PRO A 362 -22.70 -1.98 1.54
CA PRO A 362 -21.64 -2.38 0.62
C PRO A 362 -22.19 -3.31 -0.46
N SER A 363 -22.96 -2.76 -1.40
CA SER A 363 -23.35 -3.52 -2.60
C SER A 363 -22.23 -3.59 -3.66
N LEU A 364 -21.29 -2.64 -3.59
CA LEU A 364 -20.19 -2.37 -4.51
C LEU A 364 -18.98 -1.75 -3.78
N PHE A 365 -18.85 -1.95 -2.46
CA PHE A 365 -17.86 -1.23 -1.67
C PHE A 365 -16.42 -1.72 -1.93
N LEU A 366 -15.55 -0.76 -2.23
CA LEU A 366 -14.15 -0.92 -2.59
C LEU A 366 -13.33 0.13 -1.82
N SER A 367 -12.01 0.01 -1.85
CA SER A 367 -11.10 0.85 -1.04
C SER A 367 -11.15 0.59 0.47
N THR A 368 -11.52 -0.64 0.87
CA THR A 368 -11.37 -1.08 2.27
C THR A 368 -9.91 -1.14 2.69
N HIS A 369 -9.04 -1.55 1.76
CA HIS A 369 -7.63 -1.82 1.97
C HIS A 369 -6.94 -1.95 0.62
N ASN A 370 -5.81 -1.30 0.44
CA ASN A 370 -5.01 -1.31 -0.77
C ASN A 370 -3.66 -1.94 -0.44
N TYR A 371 -3.21 -2.91 -1.24
CA TYR A 371 -2.03 -3.70 -0.90
C TYR A 371 -1.22 -4.08 -2.12
N PRO A 372 0.10 -4.29 -1.96
CA PRO A 372 0.94 -4.81 -3.02
C PRO A 372 0.65 -6.29 -3.25
N VAL A 373 0.64 -6.71 -4.51
CA VAL A 373 0.43 -8.10 -4.91
C VAL A 373 1.23 -8.38 -6.17
N SER A 374 1.67 -9.61 -6.41
CA SER A 374 2.24 -9.98 -7.72
C SER A 374 1.14 -10.38 -8.70
N LEU A 375 1.40 -10.23 -10.00
CA LEU A 375 0.51 -10.81 -11.01
C LEU A 375 0.37 -12.33 -10.79
N ARG A 376 1.45 -13.04 -10.42
CA ARG A 376 1.39 -14.46 -10.01
C ARG A 376 0.31 -14.75 -8.99
N GLN A 377 0.30 -14.02 -7.86
CA GLN A 377 -0.68 -14.23 -6.80
C GLN A 377 -2.11 -14.02 -7.30
N ILE A 378 -2.32 -13.03 -8.18
CA ILE A 378 -3.64 -12.78 -8.78
C ILE A 378 -4.06 -13.95 -9.69
N PHE A 379 -3.17 -14.41 -10.56
CA PHE A 379 -3.40 -15.58 -11.42
C PHE A 379 -3.73 -16.84 -10.61
N GLU A 380 -2.95 -17.11 -9.57
CA GLU A 380 -3.18 -18.24 -8.68
C GLU A 380 -4.53 -18.12 -8.00
N ALA A 381 -4.93 -16.95 -7.53
CA ALA A 381 -6.20 -16.77 -6.83
C ALA A 381 -7.44 -16.87 -7.72
N GLN A 382 -7.33 -16.56 -9.02
CA GLN A 382 -8.44 -16.74 -9.96
C GLN A 382 -8.57 -18.18 -10.45
N ASN A 383 -7.45 -18.90 -10.59
CA ASN A 383 -7.42 -20.25 -11.14
C ASN A 383 -7.51 -21.35 -10.07
N SER A 384 -7.18 -21.04 -8.82
CA SER A 384 -7.29 -21.96 -7.69
C SER A 384 -8.41 -21.52 -6.74
N LYS A 385 -8.81 -22.40 -5.82
CA LYS A 385 -9.67 -22.00 -4.69
C LYS A 385 -8.92 -21.14 -3.66
N ASN A 386 -7.64 -20.83 -3.87
CA ASN A 386 -6.89 -19.96 -2.97
C ASN A 386 -7.41 -18.53 -3.15
N LYS A 387 -7.71 -17.85 -2.05
CA LYS A 387 -8.14 -16.45 -2.09
C LYS A 387 -6.92 -15.57 -1.93
N LEU A 388 -6.87 -14.43 -2.63
CA LEU A 388 -5.91 -13.40 -2.27
C LEU A 388 -6.15 -13.00 -0.81
N PRO A 389 -5.09 -12.71 -0.03
CA PRO A 389 -5.26 -12.16 1.30
C PRO A 389 -6.03 -10.85 1.17
N ASN A 390 -7.27 -10.83 1.70
CA ASN A 390 -8.13 -9.66 1.63
C ASN A 390 -8.67 -9.27 3.01
N SER A 391 -9.07 -8.01 3.08
CA SER A 391 -9.42 -7.17 4.22
C SER A 391 -10.78 -7.43 4.87
N TYR A 392 -11.59 -8.38 4.37
CA TYR A 392 -12.94 -8.58 4.88
C TYR A 392 -13.00 -8.93 6.37
N TRP A 393 -11.89 -9.39 6.95
CA TRP A 393 -11.81 -9.66 8.38
C TRP A 393 -11.72 -8.37 9.20
N ASN A 394 -12.85 -7.66 9.36
CA ASN A 394 -13.26 -6.86 10.53
C ASN A 394 -13.89 -5.47 10.27
N ILE A 395 -14.41 -5.14 9.08
CA ILE A 395 -15.24 -3.93 8.87
C ILE A 395 -16.72 -4.24 9.18
N ASP A 396 -16.97 -4.92 10.30
CA ASP A 396 -18.30 -4.96 10.86
C ASP A 396 -18.30 -4.14 12.18
N ARG A 397 -19.37 -3.38 12.39
CA ARG A 397 -19.75 -2.70 13.65
C ARG A 397 -19.01 -1.44 14.11
N SER A 398 -18.92 -0.39 13.29
CA SER A 398 -19.01 0.96 13.86
C SER A 398 -19.95 1.78 12.99
N PRO A 399 -20.94 2.47 13.56
CA PRO A 399 -21.70 3.44 12.79
C PRO A 399 -20.72 4.53 12.37
N SER A 400 -20.31 4.55 11.10
CA SER A 400 -19.78 5.80 10.55
C SER A 400 -20.98 6.73 10.43
N ILE A 401 -20.91 7.88 11.09
CA ILE A 401 -21.83 8.99 10.78
C ILE A 401 -21.60 9.28 9.29
N PRO A 402 -22.62 9.14 8.43
CA PRO A 402 -22.46 9.38 7.01
C PRO A 402 -21.95 10.81 6.78
N TRP A 403 -20.87 10.97 6.02
CA TRP A 403 -20.29 12.26 5.63
C TRP A 403 -21.33 13.20 4.99
N THR A 404 -22.34 12.64 4.32
CA THR A 404 -23.48 13.39 3.80
C THR A 404 -24.23 14.17 4.88
N GLN A 405 -24.33 13.68 6.11
CA GLN A 405 -24.95 14.43 7.21
C GLN A 405 -24.11 15.63 7.69
N ILE A 406 -22.80 15.67 7.40
CA ILE A 406 -21.92 16.79 7.79
C ILE A 406 -21.84 17.82 6.66
N LEU A 407 -21.85 17.38 5.40
CA LEU A 407 -21.83 18.26 4.21
C LEU A 407 -23.12 19.08 4.06
N PHE A 408 -24.28 18.54 4.44
CA PHE A 408 -25.57 19.19 4.24
C PHE A 408 -26.15 19.90 5.48
N ASN A 409 -25.51 19.79 6.65
CA ASN A 409 -25.93 20.50 7.88
C ASN A 409 -25.15 21.80 8.14
N LYS A 410 -24.35 22.27 7.17
CA LYS A 410 -23.73 23.61 7.18
C LYS A 410 -24.18 24.47 5.99
N ALA A 411 -25.46 24.38 5.60
CA ALA A 411 -26.10 25.53 4.96
C ALA A 411 -26.46 26.51 6.10
N PRO A 412 -25.89 27.73 6.16
CA PRO A 412 -26.43 28.73 7.07
C PRO A 412 -27.86 29.06 6.63
N ALA A 413 -28.75 29.17 7.62
CA ALA A 413 -30.04 29.84 7.44
C ALA A 413 -29.83 31.33 7.13
#